data_AF-A0A643BNQ1-F1
#
_entry.id   AF-A0A643BNQ1-F1
#
_cell.length_a   1.000
_cell.length_b   1.000
_cell.length_c   1.000
_cell.angle_alpha   90.00
_cell.angle_beta   90.00
_cell.angle_gamma   90.00
#
_symmetry.space_group_name_H-M   'P 1'
#
loop_
_entity.id
_entity.type
_entity.pdbx_description
1 polymer ?
#
loop_
_entity_poly.entity_id
_entity_poly.type
_entity_poly.pdbx_seq_one_letter_code
_entity_poly.pdbx_strand_id
1 'polypeptide(L)'
;FEFMIESILYARDTWLKEDGVIWPTTAALHLVPCSADRDYRSKVLFWDNAYEFDLSALKSLAIKEFFSKPKYNHILKPEDCLSEPCTILQLDMRTVQIADLELMKGELHFDIKKAGTLHGFTAWFSVRFQNLEEDEPQLVLSTGPLHPTTHWKQVLFMMDEPVSVLAGDVVTGSVVLQRNPVWRRHMSVTLSWSVTSRQDPGLERKSFPSGDDRCSSVWDAASWRDRRDSVESALDGNACPVEATDLHQDGVVTPSPEGSGPRALPRRARAPRDPCSPLSLPCLSLELGCVSRCPP
;
A
#
# COMPACT_ATOMS: atom_id res chain seq x y z
N PHE A 1 -4.35 12.97 -1.31
CA PHE A 1 -3.43 12.75 -2.44
C PHE A 1 -4.01 13.41 -3.68
N GLU A 2 -3.17 13.81 -4.65
CA GLU A 2 -3.47 14.63 -5.84
C GLU A 2 -3.96 16.07 -5.58
N PHE A 3 -4.67 16.32 -4.49
CA PHE A 3 -5.26 17.62 -4.15
C PHE A 3 -6.25 18.15 -5.21
N MET A 4 -6.90 17.27 -5.96
CA MET A 4 -8.01 17.65 -6.85
C MET A 4 -9.13 18.42 -6.11
N ILE A 5 -9.26 18.19 -4.79
CA ILE A 5 -10.15 18.96 -3.91
C ILE A 5 -10.00 20.48 -4.09
N GLU A 6 -8.80 21.00 -4.32
CA GLU A 6 -8.59 22.44 -4.52
C GLU A 6 -9.32 22.95 -5.78
N SER A 7 -9.33 22.16 -6.85
CA SER A 7 -10.12 22.45 -8.06
C SER A 7 -11.63 22.34 -7.82
N ILE A 8 -12.06 21.43 -6.93
CA ILE A 8 -13.47 21.31 -6.53
C ILE A 8 -13.91 22.54 -5.72
N LEU A 9 -13.08 22.99 -4.78
CA LEU A 9 -13.37 24.20 -3.99
C LEU A 9 -13.37 25.45 -4.87
N TYR A 10 -12.44 25.56 -5.81
CA TYR A 10 -12.48 26.63 -6.82
C TYR A 10 -13.80 26.64 -7.61
N ALA A 11 -14.27 25.46 -8.04
CA ALA A 11 -15.53 25.35 -8.76
C ALA A 11 -16.74 25.71 -7.89
N ARG A 12 -16.73 25.32 -6.60
CA ARG A 12 -17.73 25.73 -5.62
C ARG A 12 -17.81 27.25 -5.52
N ASP A 13 -16.67 27.90 -5.28
CA ASP A 13 -16.61 29.33 -4.99
C ASP A 13 -16.93 30.19 -6.22
N THR A 14 -16.67 29.68 -7.42
CA THR A 14 -16.85 30.44 -8.68
C THR A 14 -18.21 30.19 -9.33
N TRP A 15 -18.72 28.96 -9.27
CA TRP A 15 -19.82 28.51 -10.13
C TRP A 15 -21.04 27.97 -9.37
N LEU A 16 -20.91 27.66 -8.08
CA LEU A 16 -22.05 27.17 -7.30
C LEU A 16 -22.93 28.35 -6.88
N LYS A 17 -24.24 28.22 -7.07
CA LYS A 17 -25.22 29.20 -6.57
C LYS A 17 -25.27 29.14 -5.04
N GLU A 18 -25.79 30.20 -4.42
CA GLU A 18 -25.93 30.30 -2.97
C GLU A 18 -26.78 29.17 -2.35
N ASP A 19 -27.82 28.72 -3.07
CA ASP A 19 -28.69 27.59 -2.73
C ASP A 19 -28.24 26.26 -3.38
N GLY A 20 -27.05 26.25 -4.00
CA GLY A 20 -26.52 25.09 -4.69
C GLY A 20 -26.04 24.00 -3.75
N VAL A 21 -26.09 22.75 -4.21
CA VAL A 21 -25.62 21.58 -3.46
C VAL A 21 -24.31 21.06 -4.06
N ILE A 22 -23.37 20.72 -3.18
CA ILE A 22 -22.11 20.07 -3.53
C ILE A 22 -22.15 18.59 -3.16
N TRP A 23 -21.70 17.75 -4.10
CA TRP A 23 -21.58 16.31 -3.93
C TRP A 23 -20.14 15.84 -4.22
N PRO A 24 -19.51 15.09 -3.29
CA PRO A 24 -20.00 14.75 -1.95
C PRO A 24 -20.14 15.99 -1.05
N THR A 25 -21.06 15.93 -0.09
CA THR A 25 -21.36 17.03 0.83
C THR A 25 -20.37 17.04 2.00
N THR A 26 -20.05 15.87 2.53
CA THR A 26 -19.03 15.71 3.57
C THR A 26 -18.11 14.53 3.24
N ALA A 27 -16.87 14.62 3.72
CA ALA A 27 -15.87 13.58 3.62
C ALA A 27 -15.26 13.31 4.99
N ALA A 28 -14.90 12.07 5.26
CA ALA A 28 -14.24 11.65 6.49
C ALA A 28 -13.07 10.71 6.18
N LEU A 29 -11.96 10.89 6.88
CA LEU A 29 -10.83 9.98 6.88
C LEU A 29 -10.85 9.18 8.19
N HIS A 30 -10.73 7.86 8.06
CA HIS A 30 -10.76 6.92 9.16
C HIS A 30 -9.43 6.22 9.30
N LEU A 31 -9.10 5.81 10.52
CA LEU A 31 -7.87 5.09 10.84
C LEU A 31 -8.17 3.96 11.82
N VAL A 32 -7.46 2.84 11.71
CA VAL A 32 -7.54 1.73 12.68
C VAL A 32 -6.15 1.11 12.91
N PRO A 33 -5.79 0.76 14.16
CA PRO A 33 -4.66 -0.11 14.43
C PRO A 33 -4.92 -1.52 13.88
N CYS A 34 -3.92 -2.11 13.23
CA CYS A 34 -4.10 -3.39 12.54
C CYS A 34 -2.88 -4.32 12.63
N SER A 35 -3.16 -5.60 12.46
CA SER A 35 -2.15 -6.62 12.18
C SER A 35 -1.87 -6.67 10.67
N ALA A 36 -0.61 -6.88 10.30
CA ALA A 36 -0.18 -7.01 8.90
C ALA A 36 0.92 -8.08 8.77
N ASP A 37 0.72 -9.21 9.47
CA ASP A 37 1.73 -10.25 9.66
C ASP A 37 2.30 -10.79 8.34
N ARG A 38 1.44 -11.02 7.35
CA ARG A 38 1.88 -11.49 6.02
C ARG A 38 2.82 -10.49 5.34
N ASP A 39 2.52 -9.20 5.44
CA ASP A 39 3.34 -8.14 4.85
C ASP A 39 4.69 -8.03 5.60
N TYR A 40 4.66 -8.02 6.94
CA TYR A 40 5.89 -7.95 7.74
C TYR A 40 6.77 -9.19 7.57
N ARG A 41 6.18 -10.39 7.57
CA ARG A 41 6.91 -11.65 7.32
C ARG A 41 7.57 -11.66 5.95
N SER A 42 6.83 -11.34 4.89
CA SER A 42 7.35 -11.43 3.53
C SER A 42 8.40 -10.37 3.18
N LYS A 43 8.47 -9.26 3.93
CA LYS A 43 9.38 -8.14 3.64
C LYS A 43 10.52 -7.97 4.63
N VAL A 44 10.32 -8.37 5.89
CA VAL A 44 11.30 -8.19 6.98
C VAL A 44 11.75 -9.51 7.55
N LEU A 45 10.83 -10.35 8.06
CA LEU A 45 11.24 -11.62 8.71
C LEU A 45 11.72 -12.67 7.72
N PHE A 46 11.45 -12.50 6.42
CA PHE A 46 12.00 -13.34 5.35
C PHE A 46 13.53 -13.42 5.42
N TRP A 47 14.18 -12.32 5.78
CA TRP A 47 15.64 -12.21 5.83
C TRP A 47 16.26 -12.88 7.06
N ASP A 48 15.47 -13.28 8.06
CA ASP A 48 16.01 -13.97 9.25
C ASP A 48 16.56 -15.37 8.92
N ASN A 49 15.97 -16.05 7.93
CA ASN A 49 16.39 -17.40 7.56
C ASN A 49 15.98 -17.74 6.11
N ALA A 50 16.55 -17.01 5.16
CA ALA A 50 16.28 -17.23 3.74
C ALA A 50 17.11 -18.42 3.25
N TYR A 51 16.46 -19.54 2.94
CA TYR A 51 17.13 -20.78 2.49
C TYR A 51 18.22 -21.26 3.47
N GLU A 52 17.94 -21.18 4.78
CA GLU A 52 18.88 -21.57 5.86
C GLU A 52 20.09 -20.63 6.05
N PHE A 53 20.10 -19.48 5.37
CA PHE A 53 21.08 -18.42 5.59
C PHE A 53 20.51 -17.29 6.44
N ASP A 54 21.28 -16.86 7.44
CA ASP A 54 21.01 -15.65 8.20
C ASP A 54 21.40 -14.41 7.35
N LEU A 55 20.38 -13.74 6.83
CA LEU A 55 20.49 -12.49 6.08
C LEU A 55 19.93 -11.31 6.89
N SER A 56 19.85 -11.43 8.22
CA SER A 56 19.24 -10.42 9.10
C SER A 56 19.90 -9.03 8.99
N ALA A 57 21.15 -8.98 8.53
CA ALA A 57 21.85 -7.74 8.17
C ALA A 57 21.09 -6.86 7.16
N LEU A 58 20.22 -7.44 6.32
CA LEU A 58 19.41 -6.71 5.34
C LEU A 58 18.10 -6.13 5.91
N LYS A 59 17.71 -6.47 7.14
CA LYS A 59 16.39 -6.10 7.69
C LYS A 59 16.20 -4.60 7.83
N SER A 60 17.22 -3.87 8.29
CA SER A 60 17.16 -2.42 8.45
C SER A 60 16.97 -1.72 7.09
N LEU A 61 17.65 -2.20 6.04
CA LEU A 61 17.45 -1.73 4.68
C LEU A 61 16.06 -2.08 4.15
N ALA A 62 15.59 -3.30 4.39
CA ALA A 62 14.27 -3.76 3.96
C ALA A 62 13.13 -2.95 4.59
N ILE A 63 13.21 -2.65 5.90
CA ILE A 63 12.23 -1.78 6.58
C ILE A 63 12.22 -0.40 5.92
N LYS A 64 13.39 0.22 5.75
CA LYS A 64 13.50 1.54 5.11
C LYS A 64 12.97 1.55 3.68
N GLU A 65 13.24 0.50 2.90
CA GLU A 65 12.81 0.42 1.50
C GLU A 65 11.31 0.17 1.37
N PHE A 66 10.78 -0.83 2.08
CA PHE A 66 9.41 -1.28 1.90
C PHE A 66 8.38 -0.51 2.71
N PHE A 67 8.76 0.05 3.86
CA PHE A 67 7.81 0.63 4.83
C PHE A 67 7.96 2.14 5.06
N SER A 68 8.99 2.80 4.50
CA SER A 68 9.11 4.28 4.56
C SER A 68 7.98 5.02 3.84
N LYS A 69 7.27 4.34 2.94
CA LYS A 69 6.09 4.86 2.24
C LYS A 69 4.89 3.98 2.57
N PRO A 70 3.69 4.56 2.69
CA PRO A 70 2.51 3.75 2.90
C PRO A 70 2.22 2.85 1.70
N LYS A 71 1.67 1.67 1.98
CA LYS A 71 1.22 0.73 0.95
C LYS A 71 -0.20 1.09 0.51
N TYR A 72 -0.32 1.66 -0.69
CA TYR A 72 -1.59 2.18 -1.24
C TYR A 72 -2.58 1.12 -1.72
N ASN A 73 -2.14 -0.13 -1.89
CA ASN A 73 -2.96 -1.21 -2.44
C ASN A 73 -3.27 -2.30 -1.39
N HIS A 74 -3.28 -1.95 -0.11
CA HIS A 74 -3.56 -2.88 0.97
C HIS A 74 -5.06 -3.21 1.02
N ILE A 75 -5.39 -4.51 1.15
CA ILE A 75 -6.75 -4.96 1.42
C ILE A 75 -6.75 -5.41 2.88
N LEU A 76 -7.28 -4.57 3.76
CA LEU A 76 -7.41 -4.88 5.17
C LEU A 76 -8.56 -5.84 5.38
N LYS A 77 -8.28 -6.95 6.06
CA LYS A 77 -9.33 -7.88 6.47
C LYS A 77 -9.94 -7.44 7.80
N PRO A 78 -11.26 -7.59 8.01
CA PRO A 78 -11.90 -7.24 9.28
C PRO A 78 -11.27 -7.93 10.51
N GLU A 79 -10.81 -9.17 10.35
CA GLU A 79 -10.14 -9.92 11.41
C GLU A 79 -8.74 -9.39 11.76
N ASP A 80 -8.15 -8.51 10.96
CA ASP A 80 -6.85 -7.89 11.23
C ASP A 80 -6.99 -6.53 11.96
N CYS A 81 -8.21 -5.97 12.03
CA CYS A 81 -8.50 -4.77 12.84
C CYS A 81 -8.37 -5.10 14.33
N LEU A 82 -7.53 -4.36 15.06
CA LEU A 82 -7.26 -4.58 16.49
C LEU A 82 -8.23 -3.82 17.41
N SER A 83 -8.92 -2.81 16.88
CA SER A 83 -9.95 -2.04 17.57
C SER A 83 -11.06 -1.61 16.61
N GLU A 84 -12.04 -0.88 17.12
CA GLU A 84 -12.90 -0.05 16.28
C GLU A 84 -12.06 1.07 15.62
N PRO A 85 -12.41 1.49 14.39
CA PRO A 85 -11.78 2.63 13.76
C PRO A 85 -12.19 3.95 14.44
N CYS A 86 -11.36 4.97 14.29
CA CYS A 86 -11.73 6.35 14.63
C CYS A 86 -11.69 7.24 13.38
N THR A 87 -12.50 8.29 13.38
CA THR A 87 -12.44 9.34 12.36
C THR A 87 -11.39 10.37 12.76
N ILE A 88 -10.36 10.52 11.93
CA ILE A 88 -9.21 11.40 12.20
C ILE A 88 -9.29 12.74 11.47
N LEU A 89 -10.17 12.86 10.49
CA LEU A 89 -10.42 14.11 9.76
C LEU A 89 -11.86 14.09 9.24
N GLN A 90 -12.55 15.22 9.35
CA GLN A 90 -13.83 15.46 8.69
C GLN A 90 -13.75 16.77 7.92
N LEU A 91 -14.25 16.76 6.69
CA LEU A 91 -14.33 17.92 5.82
C LEU A 91 -15.79 18.14 5.44
N ASP A 92 -16.27 19.36 5.70
CA ASP A 92 -17.53 19.83 5.12
C ASP A 92 -17.22 20.57 3.82
N MET A 93 -17.61 19.97 2.70
CA MET A 93 -17.26 20.48 1.37
C MET A 93 -17.93 21.82 1.07
N ARG A 94 -18.99 22.18 1.81
CA ARG A 94 -19.71 23.45 1.68
C ARG A 94 -18.90 24.62 2.24
N THR A 95 -18.10 24.39 3.28
CA THR A 95 -17.49 25.46 4.08
C THR A 95 -15.97 25.42 4.12
N VAL A 96 -15.35 24.24 3.94
CA VAL A 96 -13.89 24.08 4.00
C VAL A 96 -13.19 25.01 3.01
N GLN A 97 -12.10 25.64 3.45
CA GLN A 97 -11.28 26.53 2.66
C GLN A 97 -9.98 25.84 2.26
N ILE A 98 -9.36 26.32 1.17
CA ILE A 98 -8.07 25.77 0.69
C ILE A 98 -6.99 25.88 1.78
N ALA A 99 -7.00 26.97 2.56
CA ALA A 99 -6.06 27.18 3.66
C ALA A 99 -6.17 26.11 4.77
N ASP A 100 -7.36 25.55 4.99
CA ASP A 100 -7.59 24.50 6.00
C ASP A 100 -6.92 23.18 5.61
N LEU A 101 -6.56 23.01 4.33
CA LEU A 101 -5.95 21.80 3.78
C LEU A 101 -4.41 21.78 3.85
N GLU A 102 -3.79 22.87 4.33
CA GLU A 102 -2.31 22.93 4.44
C GLU A 102 -1.78 22.09 5.60
N LEU A 103 -2.50 22.07 6.72
CA LEU A 103 -2.15 21.35 7.93
C LEU A 103 -3.40 20.88 8.65
N MET A 104 -3.68 19.58 8.60
CA MET A 104 -4.82 18.96 9.25
C MET A 104 -4.33 18.04 10.37
N LYS A 105 -4.95 18.14 11.55
CA LYS A 105 -4.57 17.38 12.76
C LYS A 105 -5.74 16.56 13.26
N GLY A 106 -5.46 15.37 13.77
CA GLY A 106 -6.42 14.49 14.43
C GLY A 106 -5.80 13.81 15.64
N GLU A 107 -6.60 13.58 16.67
CA GLU A 107 -6.19 12.84 17.86
C GLU A 107 -6.51 11.35 17.67
N LEU A 108 -5.64 10.49 18.22
CA LEU A 108 -5.78 9.04 18.16
C LEU A 108 -6.17 8.52 19.55
N HIS A 109 -7.19 7.69 19.58
CA HIS A 109 -7.58 6.94 20.77
C HIS A 109 -8.24 5.62 20.36
N PHE A 110 -7.60 4.51 20.67
CA PHE A 110 -8.08 3.17 20.33
C PHE A 110 -8.03 2.25 21.55
N ASP A 111 -9.19 1.73 21.95
CA ASP A 111 -9.27 0.61 22.90
C ASP A 111 -9.10 -0.71 22.15
N ILE A 112 -7.99 -1.40 22.38
CA ILE A 112 -7.69 -2.68 21.75
C ILE A 112 -8.71 -3.72 22.20
N LYS A 113 -9.35 -4.39 21.23
CA LYS A 113 -10.46 -5.33 21.47
C LYS A 113 -10.02 -6.79 21.55
N LYS A 114 -8.84 -7.13 21.04
CA LYS A 114 -8.30 -8.49 21.02
C LYS A 114 -6.78 -8.50 21.11
N ALA A 115 -6.24 -9.60 21.62
CA ALA A 115 -4.80 -9.82 21.58
C ALA A 115 -4.30 -9.95 20.13
N GLY A 116 -3.12 -9.43 19.86
CA GLY A 116 -2.53 -9.46 18.53
C GLY A 116 -1.21 -8.71 18.46
N THR A 117 -0.72 -8.52 17.23
CA THR A 117 0.50 -7.74 16.98
C THR A 117 0.13 -6.50 16.19
N LEU A 118 0.25 -5.34 16.82
CA LEU A 118 0.14 -4.04 16.17
C LEU A 118 1.33 -3.88 15.22
N HIS A 119 1.07 -4.01 13.92
CA HIS A 119 2.07 -3.80 12.87
C HIS A 119 2.03 -2.37 12.33
N GLY A 120 0.90 -1.69 12.49
CA GLY A 120 0.72 -0.31 12.08
C GLY A 120 -0.73 0.08 11.99
N PHE A 121 -1.01 1.09 11.17
CA PHE A 121 -2.33 1.69 11.05
C PHE A 121 -2.81 1.61 9.61
N THR A 122 -4.08 1.30 9.41
CA THR A 122 -4.70 1.34 8.08
C THR A 122 -5.72 2.47 8.02
N ALA A 123 -5.63 3.27 6.95
CA ALA A 123 -6.55 4.37 6.68
C ALA A 123 -7.43 4.08 5.46
N TRP A 124 -8.62 4.67 5.48
CA TRP A 124 -9.54 4.73 4.34
C TRP A 124 -10.44 5.96 4.49
N PHE A 125 -11.24 6.25 3.48
CA PHE A 125 -12.18 7.37 3.53
C PHE A 125 -13.62 6.93 3.31
N SER A 126 -14.55 7.77 3.75
CA SER A 126 -15.95 7.71 3.35
C SER A 126 -16.42 9.09 2.94
N VAL A 127 -17.34 9.15 1.99
CA VAL A 127 -18.01 10.39 1.59
C VAL A 127 -19.52 10.23 1.70
N ARG A 128 -20.20 11.31 2.02
CA ARG A 128 -21.66 11.36 2.15
C ARG A 128 -22.26 12.32 1.15
N PHE A 129 -23.39 11.94 0.57
CA PHE A 129 -24.15 12.73 -0.38
C PHE A 129 -25.48 13.09 0.27
N GLN A 130 -25.65 14.37 0.62
CA GLN A 130 -26.91 14.86 1.19
C GLN A 130 -28.00 14.80 0.12
N ASN A 131 -29.18 14.30 0.48
CA ASN A 131 -30.32 14.33 -0.42
C ASN A 131 -30.82 15.78 -0.60
N LEU A 132 -31.40 16.09 -1.76
CA LEU A 132 -32.05 17.38 -1.99
C LEU A 132 -33.34 17.52 -1.19
N GLU A 133 -34.00 16.41 -0.89
CA GLU A 133 -35.14 16.33 0.02
C GLU A 133 -34.63 16.15 1.46
N GLU A 134 -35.01 17.05 2.38
CA GLU A 134 -34.45 17.09 3.74
C GLU A 134 -34.74 15.82 4.56
N ASP A 135 -35.85 15.14 4.29
CA ASP A 135 -36.31 13.96 5.03
C ASP A 135 -35.68 12.64 4.55
N GLU A 136 -34.99 12.64 3.40
CA GLU A 136 -34.42 11.44 2.82
C GLU A 136 -33.00 11.14 3.35
N PRO A 137 -32.66 9.87 3.58
CA PRO A 137 -31.36 9.50 4.12
C PRO A 137 -30.22 9.82 3.15
N GLN A 138 -29.07 10.17 3.71
CA GLN A 138 -27.86 10.43 2.94
C GLN A 138 -27.29 9.14 2.35
N LEU A 139 -26.83 9.20 1.10
CA LEU A 139 -26.06 8.10 0.51
C LEU A 139 -24.63 8.14 1.05
N VAL A 140 -24.06 6.97 1.34
CA VAL A 140 -22.68 6.82 1.81
C VAL A 140 -21.88 5.95 0.88
N LEU A 141 -20.74 6.46 0.41
CA LEU A 141 -19.69 5.67 -0.21
C LEU A 141 -18.57 5.49 0.80
N SER A 142 -18.30 4.25 1.20
CA SER A 142 -17.19 3.91 2.10
C SER A 142 -16.19 3.01 1.39
N THR A 143 -14.90 3.26 1.64
CA THR A 143 -13.78 2.43 1.19
C THR A 143 -13.23 1.55 2.32
N GLY A 144 -13.97 1.42 3.43
CA GLY A 144 -13.53 0.66 4.60
C GLY A 144 -13.56 -0.86 4.46
N PRO A 145 -12.94 -1.60 5.39
CA PRO A 145 -12.77 -3.05 5.33
C PRO A 145 -14.08 -3.85 5.47
N LEU A 146 -15.13 -3.24 6.01
CA LEU A 146 -16.47 -3.84 6.15
C LEU A 146 -17.36 -3.63 4.91
N HIS A 147 -16.87 -2.93 3.90
CA HIS A 147 -17.60 -2.65 2.66
C HIS A 147 -16.96 -3.40 1.48
N PRO A 148 -17.71 -3.61 0.38
CA PRO A 148 -17.14 -4.16 -0.84
C PRO A 148 -15.89 -3.39 -1.27
N THR A 149 -14.83 -4.12 -1.61
CA THR A 149 -13.53 -3.53 -1.94
C THR A 149 -13.64 -2.65 -3.19
N THR A 150 -13.15 -1.42 -3.09
CA THR A 150 -13.09 -0.47 -4.21
C THR A 150 -11.69 -0.47 -4.86
N HIS A 151 -11.52 0.27 -5.96
CA HIS A 151 -10.20 0.40 -6.59
C HIS A 151 -9.17 1.09 -5.69
N TRP A 152 -9.60 1.97 -4.78
CA TRP A 152 -8.75 2.60 -3.78
C TRP A 152 -8.21 1.62 -2.75
N LYS A 153 -8.93 0.53 -2.48
CA LYS A 153 -8.65 -0.38 -1.36
C LYS A 153 -8.46 0.42 -0.05
N GLN A 154 -7.48 0.08 0.77
CA GLN A 154 -7.06 0.84 1.95
C GLN A 154 -5.55 1.13 1.91
N VAL A 155 -5.13 2.09 2.73
CA VAL A 155 -3.73 2.55 2.80
C VAL A 155 -3.13 2.09 4.12
N LEU A 156 -2.09 1.26 4.06
CA LEU A 156 -1.39 0.74 5.24
C LEU A 156 -0.13 1.57 5.54
N PHE A 157 -0.03 2.05 6.77
CA PHE A 157 1.15 2.69 7.36
C PHE A 157 1.82 1.68 8.30
N MET A 158 2.91 1.06 7.86
CA MET A 158 3.67 0.08 8.64
C MET A 158 4.59 0.79 9.62
N MET A 159 4.70 0.24 10.83
CA MET A 159 5.72 0.62 11.80
C MET A 159 7.01 -0.16 11.54
N ASP A 160 8.13 0.40 11.97
CA ASP A 160 9.44 -0.26 11.89
C ASP A 160 9.51 -1.47 12.81
N GLU A 161 8.97 -1.34 14.04
CA GLU A 161 8.91 -2.40 15.04
C GLU A 161 7.46 -2.72 15.42
N PRO A 162 6.98 -3.96 15.21
CA PRO A 162 5.67 -4.38 15.68
C PRO A 162 5.59 -4.44 17.21
N VAL A 163 4.41 -4.17 17.75
CA VAL A 163 4.14 -4.16 19.20
C VAL A 163 3.07 -5.20 19.54
N SER A 164 3.36 -6.11 20.46
CA SER A 164 2.33 -7.03 20.98
C SER A 164 1.36 -6.29 21.89
N VAL A 165 0.07 -6.45 21.61
CA VAL A 165 -1.03 -5.81 22.36
C VAL A 165 -2.01 -6.85 22.86
N LEU A 166 -2.66 -6.55 23.97
CA LEU A 166 -3.72 -7.36 24.58
C LEU A 166 -5.04 -6.61 24.59
N ALA A 167 -6.14 -7.35 24.71
CA ALA A 167 -7.45 -6.74 24.89
C ALA A 167 -7.45 -5.84 26.14
N GLY A 168 -7.92 -4.61 25.99
CA GLY A 168 -7.92 -3.59 27.02
C GLY A 168 -6.72 -2.63 26.99
N ASP A 169 -5.64 -2.94 26.28
CA ASP A 169 -4.58 -1.96 26.02
C ASP A 169 -5.14 -0.75 25.26
N VAL A 170 -4.55 0.43 25.46
CA VAL A 170 -5.00 1.69 24.85
C VAL A 170 -3.89 2.27 23.99
N VAL A 171 -4.20 2.57 22.73
CA VAL A 171 -3.31 3.30 21.82
C VAL A 171 -3.78 4.74 21.72
N THR A 172 -2.96 5.68 22.17
CA THR A 172 -3.20 7.13 22.07
C THR A 172 -2.16 7.79 21.18
N GLY A 173 -2.41 9.03 20.77
CA GLY A 173 -1.44 9.81 20.00
C GLY A 173 -2.08 10.82 19.07
N SER A 174 -1.41 11.16 17.98
CA SER A 174 -1.88 12.17 17.03
C SER A 174 -1.51 11.79 15.60
N VAL A 175 -2.30 12.27 14.64
CA VAL A 175 -2.00 12.22 13.21
C VAL A 175 -1.98 13.63 12.64
N VAL A 176 -1.00 13.90 11.80
CA VAL A 176 -0.84 15.18 11.11
C VAL A 176 -0.73 14.93 9.61
N LEU A 177 -1.65 15.50 8.83
CA LEU A 177 -1.58 15.53 7.38
C LEU A 177 -1.08 16.91 6.96
N GLN A 178 0.12 16.95 6.40
CA GLN A 178 0.78 18.20 6.00
C GLN A 178 0.98 18.21 4.48
N ARG A 179 0.41 19.20 3.81
CA ARG A 179 0.58 19.38 2.37
C ARG A 179 2.05 19.73 2.06
N ASN A 180 2.59 19.21 0.96
CA ASN A 180 3.95 19.54 0.56
C ASN A 180 4.01 21.00 0.05
N PRO A 181 4.92 21.85 0.56
CA PRO A 181 4.96 23.27 0.20
C PRO A 181 5.37 23.54 -1.25
N VAL A 182 6.08 22.61 -1.90
CA VAL A 182 6.55 22.74 -3.29
C VAL A 182 5.71 21.86 -4.22
N TRP A 183 5.66 20.55 -3.94
CA TRP A 183 4.96 19.56 -4.75
C TRP A 183 3.48 19.49 -4.35
N ARG A 184 2.69 20.49 -4.74
CA ARG A 184 1.33 20.78 -4.23
C ARG A 184 0.27 19.68 -4.37
N ARG A 185 0.57 18.60 -5.12
CA ARG A 185 -0.25 17.38 -5.25
C ARG A 185 0.09 16.29 -4.21
N HIS A 186 1.17 16.48 -3.45
CA HIS A 186 1.69 15.56 -2.45
C HIS A 186 1.43 16.06 -1.04
N MET A 187 1.42 15.14 -0.09
CA MET A 187 1.35 15.39 1.35
C MET A 187 2.20 14.37 2.10
N SER A 188 2.55 14.71 3.33
CA SER A 188 3.09 13.78 4.32
C SER A 188 2.00 13.46 5.35
N VAL A 189 2.11 12.27 5.95
CA VAL A 189 1.27 11.85 7.07
C VAL A 189 2.22 11.48 8.20
N THR A 190 2.15 12.22 9.30
CA THR A 190 2.96 11.95 10.49
C THR A 190 2.06 11.31 11.53
N LEU A 191 2.42 10.11 11.98
CA LEU A 191 1.76 9.40 13.07
C LEU A 191 2.67 9.46 14.30
N SER A 192 2.11 9.86 15.43
CA SER A 192 2.71 9.76 16.75
C SER A 192 1.80 8.89 17.61
N TRP A 193 2.36 7.93 18.34
CA TRP A 193 1.56 7.00 19.12
C TRP A 193 2.27 6.53 20.40
N SER A 194 1.47 6.12 21.36
CA SER A 194 1.88 5.46 22.60
C SER A 194 0.92 4.32 22.93
N VAL A 195 1.46 3.19 23.38
CA VAL A 195 0.67 2.03 23.81
C VAL A 195 0.74 1.90 25.33
N THR A 196 -0.40 2.08 25.99
CA THR A 196 -0.53 1.94 27.45
C THR A 196 -1.17 0.59 27.77
N SER A 197 -0.50 -0.24 28.58
CA SER A 197 -1.10 -1.50 28.99
C SER A 197 -2.01 -1.32 30.20
N ARG A 198 -3.23 -1.85 30.15
CA ARG A 198 -4.17 -1.79 31.30
C ARG A 198 -3.82 -2.79 32.41
N GLN A 199 -3.06 -3.83 32.12
CA GLN A 199 -2.66 -4.82 33.13
C GLN A 199 -1.52 -4.31 34.02
N ASP A 200 -0.77 -3.29 33.56
CA ASP A 200 0.30 -2.65 34.30
C ASP A 200 0.41 -1.16 33.93
N PRO A 201 -0.44 -0.28 34.53
CA PRO A 201 -0.50 1.13 34.16
C PRO A 201 0.78 1.92 34.47
N GLY A 202 1.74 1.33 35.22
CA GLY A 202 3.05 1.92 35.47
C GLY A 202 4.09 1.64 34.37
N LEU A 203 3.78 0.73 33.43
CA LEU A 203 4.67 0.33 32.36
C LEU A 203 4.16 0.89 31.03
N GLU A 204 4.49 2.15 30.71
CA GLU A 204 4.37 2.64 29.33
C GLU A 204 5.17 1.71 28.42
N ARG A 205 4.48 0.94 27.56
CA ARG A 205 5.13 0.08 26.57
C ARG A 205 5.53 0.97 25.39
N LYS A 206 6.63 1.69 25.61
CA LYS A 206 7.36 2.51 24.64
C LYS A 206 6.58 3.76 24.16
N SER A 207 7.09 4.94 24.48
CA SER A 207 6.83 6.16 23.73
C SER A 207 7.83 6.24 22.59
N PHE A 208 7.33 6.27 21.36
CA PHE A 208 8.17 6.48 20.20
C PHE A 208 7.96 7.90 19.72
N PRO A 209 8.88 8.84 20.03
CA PRO A 209 8.92 10.07 19.24
C PRO A 209 9.11 9.63 17.79
N SER A 210 8.36 10.26 16.88
CA SER A 210 8.65 10.21 15.46
C SER A 210 10.09 10.72 15.27
N GLY A 211 11.08 9.83 15.36
CA GLY A 211 12.48 10.19 15.31
C GLY A 211 12.77 10.73 13.92
N ASP A 212 13.18 12.00 13.85
CA ASP A 212 13.52 12.84 12.70
C ASP A 212 12.58 12.69 11.51
N ASP A 213 11.82 13.71 11.10
CA ASP A 213 11.39 14.05 9.71
C ASP A 213 11.29 12.95 8.61
N ARG A 214 11.14 11.67 8.94
CA ARG A 214 11.45 10.52 8.07
C ARG A 214 10.20 9.99 7.39
N CYS A 215 9.03 10.44 7.84
CA CYS A 215 7.80 10.39 7.06
C CYS A 215 7.57 11.67 6.23
N SER A 216 8.58 12.52 6.06
CA SER A 216 8.60 13.48 4.95
C SER A 216 9.25 12.81 3.73
N SER A 217 8.45 12.14 2.91
CA SER A 217 8.91 11.80 1.56
C SER A 217 8.91 13.06 0.70
N VAL A 218 9.92 13.91 0.91
CA VAL A 218 10.29 14.96 -0.05
C VAL A 218 10.96 14.24 -1.21
N TRP A 219 10.28 14.22 -2.35
CA TRP A 219 10.90 13.82 -3.60
C TRP A 219 11.86 14.92 -4.03
N ASP A 220 13.15 14.64 -3.90
CA ASP A 220 14.20 15.45 -4.52
C ASP A 220 14.74 14.66 -5.71
N ALA A 221 14.45 15.15 -6.93
CA ALA A 221 14.84 14.51 -8.19
C ALA A 221 16.37 14.42 -8.37
N ALA A 222 17.14 15.12 -7.53
CA ALA A 222 18.60 15.08 -7.52
C ALA A 222 19.18 13.79 -6.88
N SER A 223 18.47 13.11 -5.98
CA SER A 223 19.04 11.98 -5.21
C SER A 223 19.15 10.66 -5.98
N TRP A 224 18.63 10.59 -7.21
CA TRP A 224 18.68 9.39 -8.04
C TRP A 224 20.02 9.18 -8.75
N ARG A 225 20.85 10.22 -8.88
CA ARG A 225 22.19 10.10 -9.47
C ARG A 225 23.22 9.53 -8.49
N ASP A 226 23.10 9.85 -7.21
CA ASP A 226 24.10 9.53 -6.18
C ASP A 226 24.06 8.07 -5.69
N ARG A 227 22.94 7.36 -5.90
CA ARG A 227 22.78 5.96 -5.46
C ARG A 227 23.33 4.91 -6.42
N ARG A 228 23.63 5.28 -7.67
CA ARG A 228 24.22 4.33 -8.63
C ARG A 228 25.68 4.05 -8.26
N ASP A 229 26.40 5.09 -7.85
CA ASP A 229 27.83 5.03 -7.54
C ASP A 229 28.13 4.26 -6.23
N SER A 230 27.18 4.22 -5.28
CA SER A 230 27.35 3.47 -4.03
C SER A 230 27.19 1.96 -4.18
N VAL A 231 26.42 1.49 -5.17
CA VAL A 231 26.20 0.05 -5.43
C VAL A 231 27.33 -0.54 -6.26
N GLU A 232 27.96 0.24 -7.14
CA GLU A 232 29.14 -0.22 -7.89
C GLU A 232 30.38 -0.37 -6.99
N SER A 233 30.57 0.48 -5.97
CA SER A 233 31.74 0.35 -5.07
C SER A 233 31.70 -0.88 -4.15
N ALA A 234 30.53 -1.48 -3.92
CA ALA A 234 30.37 -2.64 -3.03
C ALA A 234 30.58 -4.00 -3.72
N LEU A 235 30.67 -4.01 -5.06
CA LEU A 235 30.85 -5.24 -5.85
C LEU A 235 32.29 -5.43 -6.37
N ASP A 236 33.16 -4.42 -6.26
CA ASP A 236 34.58 -4.52 -6.68
C ASP A 236 35.52 -5.10 -5.60
N GLY A 237 34.97 -5.50 -4.45
CA GLY A 237 35.74 -5.86 -3.26
C GLY A 237 35.62 -7.31 -2.80
N ASN A 238 35.48 -8.29 -3.70
CA ASN A 238 35.79 -9.71 -3.42
C ASN A 238 35.63 -10.59 -4.66
N ALA A 239 36.70 -10.81 -5.41
CA ALA A 239 36.79 -11.89 -6.40
C ALA A 239 37.77 -12.96 -5.91
N CYS A 240 37.24 -14.10 -5.44
CA CYS A 240 38.00 -15.33 -5.31
C CYS A 240 38.03 -16.05 -6.67
N PRO A 241 39.19 -16.54 -7.15
CA PRO A 241 39.24 -17.28 -8.41
C PRO A 241 38.73 -18.71 -8.19
N VAL A 242 37.77 -19.14 -9.00
CA VAL A 242 37.34 -20.54 -9.09
C VAL A 242 37.91 -21.09 -10.40
N GLU A 243 38.86 -22.02 -10.30
CA GLU A 243 39.38 -22.78 -11.45
C GLU A 243 38.31 -23.75 -11.97
N ALA A 244 38.05 -23.69 -13.28
CA ALA A 244 37.23 -24.65 -13.99
C ALA A 244 38.11 -25.80 -14.47
N THR A 245 37.81 -27.04 -14.04
CA THR A 245 38.35 -28.26 -14.65
C THR A 245 37.28 -28.96 -15.45
N ASP A 246 37.50 -29.00 -16.77
CA ASP A 246 36.79 -29.81 -17.75
C ASP A 246 36.99 -31.32 -17.50
N LEU A 247 35.91 -32.09 -17.60
CA LEU A 247 35.98 -33.55 -17.83
C LEU A 247 35.01 -33.93 -18.95
N HIS A 248 35.58 -34.53 -20.00
CA HIS A 248 34.93 -35.06 -21.18
C HIS A 248 35.08 -36.59 -21.21
N GLN A 249 34.22 -37.25 -22.00
CA GLN A 249 34.20 -38.68 -22.43
C GLN A 249 33.58 -39.68 -21.44
N ASP A 250 32.88 -40.75 -21.82
CA ASP A 250 32.28 -41.28 -23.06
C ASP A 250 31.46 -42.53 -22.62
N GLY A 251 30.44 -42.97 -23.36
CA GLY A 251 29.88 -44.32 -23.13
C GLY A 251 28.48 -44.62 -23.66
N VAL A 252 28.37 -44.90 -24.95
CA VAL A 252 27.23 -45.56 -25.62
C VAL A 252 27.35 -47.08 -25.47
N VAL A 253 26.27 -47.81 -25.11
CA VAL A 253 25.87 -49.12 -25.70
C VAL A 253 24.40 -49.43 -25.34
N THR A 254 23.57 -49.71 -26.36
CA THR A 254 22.35 -50.56 -26.29
C THR A 254 22.62 -51.88 -27.04
N PRO A 255 21.83 -52.95 -26.81
CA PRO A 255 20.72 -53.24 -27.73
C PRO A 255 19.45 -53.88 -27.08
N SER A 256 18.31 -53.73 -27.77
CA SER A 256 17.02 -54.44 -27.60
C SER A 256 17.05 -55.84 -28.30
N PRO A 257 15.96 -56.67 -28.45
CA PRO A 257 14.58 -56.33 -28.88
C PRO A 257 13.42 -57.26 -28.41
N GLU A 258 12.26 -57.09 -29.08
CA GLU A 258 11.00 -57.87 -29.13
C GLU A 258 9.87 -57.34 -28.23
N GLY A 259 8.65 -56.96 -28.67
CA GLY A 259 7.85 -57.18 -29.89
C GLY A 259 6.38 -57.30 -29.42
N SER A 260 5.40 -56.46 -29.79
CA SER A 260 4.51 -56.64 -30.94
C SER A 260 3.25 -55.73 -30.78
N GLY A 261 2.80 -55.07 -31.86
CA GLY A 261 1.42 -54.56 -32.03
C GLY A 261 0.60 -55.57 -32.89
N PRO A 262 -0.46 -55.19 -33.66
CA PRO A 262 -1.11 -53.88 -33.84
C PRO A 262 -2.67 -53.92 -34.08
N ARG A 263 -3.23 -52.78 -34.56
CA ARG A 263 -4.50 -52.53 -35.35
C ARG A 263 -5.82 -52.30 -34.58
N ALA A 264 -6.81 -51.52 -35.04
CA ALA A 264 -6.99 -50.47 -36.07
C ALA A 264 -8.43 -49.89 -35.97
N LEU A 265 -8.64 -48.62 -36.38
CA LEU A 265 -9.93 -47.95 -36.66
C LEU A 265 -10.57 -48.42 -37.99
N PRO A 266 -11.87 -48.12 -38.31
CA PRO A 266 -12.19 -46.94 -39.15
C PRO A 266 -13.61 -46.28 -39.06
N ARG A 267 -13.66 -44.95 -39.34
CA ARG A 267 -14.57 -44.12 -40.22
C ARG A 267 -16.11 -44.08 -39.96
N ARG A 268 -16.94 -43.07 -40.29
CA ARG A 268 -16.94 -41.70 -40.93
C ARG A 268 -18.40 -41.15 -40.84
N ALA A 269 -18.63 -39.82 -40.82
CA ALA A 269 -19.63 -39.09 -41.65
C ALA A 269 -19.65 -37.55 -41.39
N ARG A 270 -20.21 -36.77 -42.33
CA ARG A 270 -19.95 -35.37 -42.74
C ARG A 270 -20.81 -34.25 -42.10
N ALA A 271 -20.30 -33.01 -42.20
CA ALA A 271 -20.89 -31.67 -41.91
C ALA A 271 -21.94 -31.17 -42.95
N PRO A 272 -22.57 -29.95 -42.84
CA PRO A 272 -21.91 -28.65 -43.17
C PRO A 272 -22.40 -27.30 -42.48
N ARG A 273 -21.49 -26.28 -42.48
CA ARG A 273 -21.57 -24.79 -42.69
C ARG A 273 -22.35 -23.87 -41.70
N ASP A 274 -21.71 -23.00 -40.90
CA ASP A 274 -21.12 -21.62 -41.11
C ASP A 274 -22.14 -20.46 -40.90
N PRO A 275 -21.78 -19.18 -40.61
CA PRO A 275 -20.59 -18.59 -39.95
C PRO A 275 -20.91 -17.46 -38.93
N CYS A 276 -19.98 -17.13 -38.00
CA CYS A 276 -19.65 -15.75 -37.60
C CYS A 276 -18.52 -15.73 -36.56
N SER A 277 -17.42 -15.07 -36.92
CA SER A 277 -16.39 -14.56 -36.00
C SER A 277 -16.16 -13.09 -36.38
N PRO A 278 -15.65 -12.27 -35.46
CA PRO A 278 -14.22 -12.01 -35.56
C PRO A 278 -13.47 -11.97 -34.22
N LEU A 279 -12.29 -12.59 -34.26
CA LEU A 279 -10.98 -12.06 -33.87
C LEU A 279 -10.78 -11.63 -32.40
N SER A 280 -10.22 -12.57 -31.64
CA SER A 280 -9.28 -12.29 -30.56
C SER A 280 -7.89 -11.96 -31.14
N LEU A 281 -7.30 -10.85 -30.71
CA LEU A 281 -5.86 -10.61 -30.75
C LEU A 281 -5.39 -10.14 -29.37
N PRO A 282 -4.15 -10.49 -28.97
CA PRO A 282 -3.57 -10.15 -27.68
C PRO A 282 -3.00 -8.72 -27.71
N CYS A 283 -3.22 -7.94 -26.64
CA CYS A 283 -2.61 -6.63 -26.49
C CYS A 283 -1.39 -6.73 -25.56
N LEU A 284 -0.21 -6.65 -26.17
CA LEU A 284 1.09 -6.46 -25.52
C LEU A 284 1.53 -5.02 -25.77
N SER A 285 1.84 -4.32 -24.66
CA SER A 285 2.72 -3.16 -24.48
C SER A 285 2.41 -1.83 -25.19
N LEU A 286 2.27 -0.78 -24.38
CA LEU A 286 2.79 0.55 -24.70
C LEU A 286 3.30 1.23 -23.42
N GLU A 287 4.63 1.30 -23.34
CA GLU A 287 5.38 2.20 -22.48
C GLU A 287 5.04 3.66 -22.85
N LEU A 288 4.88 4.52 -21.85
CA LEU A 288 4.97 5.97 -22.02
C LEU A 288 6.24 6.44 -21.33
N GLY A 289 7.35 6.33 -22.06
CA GLY A 289 8.56 7.10 -21.81
C GLY A 289 8.32 8.54 -22.26
N CYS A 290 8.36 9.48 -21.32
CA CYS A 290 8.28 10.90 -21.61
C CYS A 290 9.67 11.38 -22.06
N VAL A 291 9.86 11.52 -23.38
CA VAL A 291 11.04 12.15 -23.97
C VAL A 291 10.91 13.67 -23.83
N SER A 292 11.66 14.27 -22.92
CA SER A 292 11.86 15.72 -22.90
C SER A 292 12.95 16.10 -23.91
N ARG A 293 12.55 16.72 -25.01
CA ARG A 293 13.45 17.46 -25.91
C ARG A 293 13.77 18.81 -25.26
N CYS A 294 15.05 19.13 -25.10
CA CYS A 294 15.51 20.50 -24.84
C CYS A 294 15.51 21.31 -26.15
N PRO A 295 15.04 22.57 -26.16
CA PRO A 295 15.38 23.55 -27.18
C PRO A 295 16.59 24.41 -26.72
N PRO A 296 17.21 25.18 -27.65
CA PRO A 296 18.65 25.39 -27.75
C PRO A 296 19.25 26.33 -26.69
#